data_AF-A0A6B3MDX4-F1
#
_entry.id   AF-A0A6B3MDX4-F1
#
_cell.length_a   1.000
_cell.length_b   1.000
_cell.length_c   1.000
_cell.angle_alpha   90.00
_cell.angle_beta   90.00
_cell.angle_gamma   90.00
#
_symmetry.space_group_name_H-M   'P 1'
#
loop_
_entity.id
_entity.type
_entity.pdbx_description
1 polymer ?
#
loop_
_entity_poly.entity_id
_entity_poly.type
_entity_poly.pdbx_seq_one_letter_code
_entity_poly.pdbx_strand_id
1 'polypeptide(L)'
;MKLQRTTLILLVSAILLGGFVYVYEIQGAPKREAAKAKKQQLFSFEEEQIQTVTIYRDQQTWEFERVNKQKSPWRMKQPQDTPASDGAISFLTNLLVNGKSSRSFTVPSKQRQEYGLDQPLATVVVELKNQEIHQLILGKPDFNRSSLYAEKPQRQKSGKLEVLLVSIDFEYAVNRQQSEWLYQEASK
;
A
#
# COMPACT_ATOMS: atom_id res chain seq x y z
N MET A 1 -21.93 -48.96 33.95
CA MET A 1 -22.72 -47.77 34.36
C MET A 1 -23.64 -47.37 33.21
N LYS A 2 -24.95 -47.23 33.45
CA LYS A 2 -25.92 -46.84 32.41
C LYS A 2 -25.95 -45.31 32.34
N LEU A 3 -25.45 -44.73 31.24
CA LEU A 3 -25.45 -43.28 31.06
C LEU A 3 -26.90 -42.77 31.01
N GLN A 4 -27.19 -41.72 31.78
CA GLN A 4 -28.51 -41.10 31.78
C GLN A 4 -28.72 -40.33 30.47
N ARG A 5 -29.96 -40.31 29.96
CA ARG A 5 -30.30 -39.65 28.68
C ARG A 5 -29.86 -38.19 28.64
N THR A 6 -29.96 -37.50 29.77
CA THR A 6 -29.50 -36.11 29.94
C THR A 6 -28.01 -35.96 29.71
N THR A 7 -27.19 -36.89 30.20
CA THR A 7 -25.74 -36.91 29.97
C THR A 7 -25.42 -37.08 28.49
N LEU A 8 -26.17 -37.93 27.78
CA LEU A 8 -25.99 -38.15 26.34
C LEU A 8 -26.30 -36.89 25.52
N ILE A 9 -27.39 -36.19 25.85
CA ILE A 9 -27.78 -34.93 25.20
C ILE A 9 -26.73 -33.84 25.42
N LEU A 10 -26.21 -33.74 26.64
CA LEU A 10 -25.17 -32.76 26.98
C LEU A 10 -23.87 -33.06 26.22
N LEU A 11 -23.50 -34.35 26.09
CA LEU A 11 -22.31 -34.79 25.34
C LEU A 11 -22.43 -34.47 23.85
N VAL A 12 -23.59 -34.77 23.23
CA VAL A 12 -23.85 -34.41 21.82
C VAL A 12 -23.82 -32.90 21.62
N SER A 13 -24.43 -32.14 22.53
CA SER A 13 -24.42 -30.67 22.47
C SER A 13 -23.00 -30.11 22.60
N ALA A 14 -22.19 -30.68 23.50
CA ALA A 14 -20.79 -30.30 23.67
C ALA A 14 -19.96 -30.62 22.41
N ILE A 15 -20.20 -31.76 21.76
CA ILE A 15 -19.55 -32.10 20.50
C ILE A 15 -19.98 -31.15 19.37
N LEU A 16 -21.27 -30.82 19.27
CA LEU A 16 -21.78 -29.89 18.26
C LEU A 16 -21.21 -28.48 18.44
N LEU A 17 -21.22 -27.96 19.68
CA LEU A 17 -20.64 -26.66 19.99
C LEU A 17 -19.11 -26.66 19.80
N GLY A 18 -18.41 -27.71 20.23
CA GLY A 18 -16.97 -27.86 20.04
C GLY A 18 -16.59 -27.94 18.56
N GLY A 19 -17.34 -28.71 17.76
CA GLY A 19 -17.17 -28.78 16.31
C GLY A 19 -17.44 -27.45 15.61
N PHE A 20 -18.50 -26.73 16.03
CA PHE A 20 -18.80 -25.40 15.51
C PHE A 20 -17.69 -24.40 15.81
N VAL A 21 -17.21 -24.34 17.05
CA VAL A 21 -16.07 -23.48 17.46
C VAL A 21 -14.80 -23.86 16.69
N TYR A 22 -14.50 -25.15 16.55
CA TYR A 22 -13.34 -25.62 15.79
C TYR A 22 -13.38 -25.15 14.32
N VAL A 23 -14.52 -25.26 13.65
CA VAL A 23 -14.66 -24.80 12.25
C VAL A 23 -14.66 -23.27 12.15
N TYR A 24 -15.37 -22.58 13.05
CA TYR A 24 -15.56 -21.13 12.97
C TYR A 24 -14.34 -20.33 13.44
N GLU A 25 -13.71 -20.73 14.54
CA GLU A 25 -12.53 -20.07 15.11
C GLU A 25 -11.24 -20.58 14.48
N ILE A 26 -10.95 -21.89 14.50
CA ILE A 26 -9.63 -22.40 14.09
C ILE A 26 -9.46 -22.40 12.57
N GLN A 27 -10.45 -22.87 11.81
CA GLN A 27 -10.35 -22.89 10.34
C GLN A 27 -10.83 -21.59 9.67
N GLY A 28 -11.76 -20.87 10.32
CA GLY A 28 -12.33 -19.63 9.81
C GLY A 28 -11.44 -18.40 10.00
N ALA A 29 -10.68 -18.31 11.11
CA ALA A 29 -9.78 -17.20 11.38
C ALA A 29 -8.77 -16.91 10.26
N PRO A 30 -7.97 -17.89 9.76
CA PRO A 30 -6.94 -17.58 8.77
C PRO A 30 -7.51 -17.02 7.45
N LYS A 31 -8.68 -17.53 7.01
CA LYS A 31 -9.35 -17.02 5.81
C LYS A 31 -9.85 -15.59 5.99
N ARG A 32 -10.38 -15.25 7.17
CA ARG A 32 -10.87 -13.90 7.48
C ARG A 32 -9.74 -12.90 7.66
N GLU A 33 -8.65 -13.32 8.29
CA GLU A 33 -7.44 -12.52 8.44
C GLU A 33 -6.80 -12.23 7.09
N ALA A 34 -6.67 -13.24 6.23
CA ALA A 34 -6.18 -13.06 4.85
C ALA A 34 -7.09 -12.12 4.04
N ALA A 35 -8.42 -12.29 4.15
CA ALA A 35 -9.37 -11.41 3.47
C ALA A 35 -9.31 -9.96 4.01
N LYS A 36 -9.10 -9.77 5.31
CA LYS A 36 -8.93 -8.45 5.93
C LYS A 36 -7.61 -7.81 5.50
N ALA A 37 -6.52 -8.57 5.51
CA ALA A 37 -5.20 -8.11 5.05
C ALA A 37 -5.26 -7.68 3.58
N LYS A 38 -5.90 -8.46 2.71
CA LYS A 38 -6.08 -8.12 1.29
C LYS A 38 -6.93 -6.87 1.08
N LYS A 39 -7.98 -6.67 1.91
CA LYS A 39 -8.79 -5.44 1.87
C LYS A 39 -8.04 -4.20 2.34
N GLN A 40 -7.05 -4.36 3.21
CA GLN A 40 -6.24 -3.27 3.73
C GLN A 40 -5.06 -2.92 2.83
N GLN A 41 -4.66 -3.81 1.93
CA GLN A 41 -3.53 -3.59 1.02
C GLN A 41 -3.79 -2.40 0.08
N LEU A 42 -2.77 -1.56 -0.13
CA LEU A 42 -2.90 -0.37 -0.99
C LEU A 42 -3.08 -0.74 -2.46
N PHE A 43 -2.25 -1.65 -2.95
CA PHE A 43 -2.26 -2.15 -4.32
C PHE A 43 -2.12 -3.67 -4.34
N SER A 44 -2.61 -4.32 -5.39
CA SER A 44 -2.61 -5.79 -5.50
C SER A 44 -1.56 -6.35 -6.47
N PHE A 45 -0.69 -5.50 -7.01
CA PHE A 45 0.41 -5.91 -7.88
C PHE A 45 1.65 -6.28 -7.05
N GLU A 46 2.54 -7.04 -7.66
CA GLU A 46 3.83 -7.45 -7.11
C GLU A 46 4.94 -6.48 -7.55
N GLU A 47 6.03 -6.42 -6.79
CA GLU A 47 7.14 -5.49 -7.05
C GLU A 47 7.82 -5.76 -8.40
N GLU A 48 7.91 -7.03 -8.78
CA GLU A 48 8.50 -7.49 -10.04
C GLU A 48 7.68 -7.06 -11.25
N GLN A 49 6.40 -6.72 -11.06
CA GLN A 49 5.52 -6.24 -12.12
C GLN A 49 5.73 -4.76 -12.42
N ILE A 50 6.35 -4.00 -11.51
CA ILE A 50 6.63 -2.57 -11.66
C ILE A 50 7.71 -2.38 -12.73
N GLN A 51 7.37 -1.62 -13.77
CA GLN A 51 8.28 -1.26 -14.87
C GLN A 51 8.78 0.18 -14.72
N THR A 52 7.88 1.11 -14.38
CA THR A 52 8.21 2.54 -14.24
C THR A 52 7.64 3.07 -12.93
N VAL A 53 8.40 3.93 -12.25
CA VAL A 53 7.96 4.69 -11.08
C VAL A 53 8.22 6.16 -11.35
N THR A 54 7.18 6.98 -11.23
CA THR A 54 7.28 8.44 -11.39
C THR A 54 6.81 9.13 -10.12
N ILE A 55 7.60 10.08 -9.62
CA ILE A 55 7.29 10.90 -8.44
C ILE A 55 7.19 12.35 -8.90
N TYR A 56 6.04 12.97 -8.63
CA TYR A 56 5.82 14.40 -8.82
C TYR A 56 5.79 15.11 -7.47
N ARG A 57 6.68 16.08 -7.24
CA ARG A 57 6.78 16.86 -6.00
C ARG A 57 7.36 18.25 -6.30
N ASP A 58 6.78 19.31 -5.73
CA ASP A 58 7.31 20.70 -5.81
C ASP A 58 7.75 21.15 -7.22
N GLN A 59 6.99 20.77 -8.26
CA GLN A 59 7.27 21.02 -9.69
C GLN A 59 8.42 20.20 -10.30
N GLN A 60 9.10 19.36 -9.52
CA GLN A 60 10.10 18.43 -10.00
C GLN A 60 9.50 17.05 -10.24
N THR A 61 10.04 16.38 -11.26
CA THR A 61 9.66 15.01 -11.62
C THR A 61 10.89 14.11 -11.49
N TRP A 62 10.72 13.00 -10.81
CA TRP A 62 11.69 11.91 -10.79
C TRP A 62 11.06 10.70 -11.44
N GLU A 63 11.61 10.29 -12.57
CA GLU A 63 11.14 9.15 -13.33
C GLU A 63 12.21 8.07 -13.29
N PHE A 64 11.80 6.85 -12.95
CA PHE A 64 12.67 5.68 -12.83
C PHE A 64 12.12 4.54 -13.66
N GLU A 65 12.98 3.94 -14.46
CA GLU A 65 12.66 2.83 -15.33
C GLU A 65 13.50 1.61 -14.97
N ARG A 66 12.86 0.44 -14.93
CA ARG A 66 13.53 -0.84 -14.70
C ARG A 66 14.27 -1.25 -15.98
N VAL A 67 15.58 -1.50 -15.87
CA VAL A 67 16.44 -1.84 -17.01
C VAL A 67 17.11 -3.22 -16.81
N ASN A 68 17.42 -3.90 -17.92
CA ASN A 68 18.20 -5.13 -17.87
C ASN A 68 19.66 -4.81 -17.48
N LYS A 69 20.11 -5.38 -16.36
CA LYS A 69 21.27 -4.92 -15.56
C LYS A 69 22.60 -4.82 -16.32
N GLN A 70 23.36 -3.75 -16.01
CA GLN A 70 24.84 -3.75 -15.96
C GLN A 70 25.42 -3.27 -14.60
N LYS A 71 24.75 -2.35 -13.86
CA LYS A 71 25.19 -1.85 -12.53
C LYS A 71 24.08 -1.73 -11.46
N SER A 72 22.89 -1.29 -11.85
CA SER A 72 21.68 -1.20 -11.01
C SER A 72 20.48 -1.73 -11.82
N PRO A 73 19.47 -2.38 -11.20
CA PRO A 73 18.23 -2.75 -11.89
C PRO A 73 17.37 -1.54 -12.30
N TRP A 74 17.70 -0.34 -11.81
CA TRP A 74 16.92 0.87 -12.03
C TRP A 74 17.78 1.98 -12.64
N ARG A 75 17.17 2.73 -13.55
CA ARG A 75 17.76 3.91 -14.17
C ARG A 75 16.82 5.10 -13.98
N MET A 76 17.34 6.20 -13.49
CA MET A 76 16.63 7.47 -13.47
C MET A 76 16.62 8.02 -14.90
N LYS A 77 15.45 8.40 -15.40
CA LYS A 77 15.24 9.07 -16.70
C LYS A 77 15.09 10.58 -16.52
N GLN A 78 14.51 11.01 -15.40
CA GLN A 78 14.37 12.42 -15.02
C GLN A 78 14.76 12.64 -13.55
N PRO A 79 15.39 13.79 -13.22
CA PRO A 79 15.76 14.89 -14.12
C PRO A 79 17.01 14.62 -14.98
N GLN A 80 17.75 13.54 -14.70
CA GLN A 80 18.98 13.17 -15.41
C GLN A 80 19.01 11.68 -15.71
N ASP A 81 19.63 11.29 -16.83
CA ASP A 81 19.69 9.90 -17.29
C ASP A 81 20.89 9.15 -16.68
N THR A 82 20.70 8.49 -15.53
CA THR A 82 21.79 7.91 -14.73
C THR A 82 21.34 6.66 -13.95
N PRO A 83 22.24 5.73 -13.57
CA PRO A 83 21.89 4.63 -12.68
C PRO A 83 21.29 5.14 -11.37
N ALA A 84 20.18 4.53 -10.94
CA ALA A 84 19.47 4.91 -9.74
C ALA A 84 19.81 4.00 -8.55
N SER A 85 19.57 4.51 -7.35
CA SER A 85 19.71 3.77 -6.09
C SER A 85 18.64 2.69 -5.97
N ASP A 86 19.09 1.43 -5.97
CA ASP A 86 18.21 0.28 -5.79
C ASP A 86 17.51 0.32 -4.42
N GLY A 87 18.23 0.71 -3.37
CA GLY A 87 17.68 0.80 -2.02
C GLY A 87 16.60 1.87 -1.86
N ALA A 88 16.78 3.05 -2.49
CA ALA A 88 15.79 4.12 -2.43
C ALA A 88 14.50 3.73 -3.17
N ILE A 89 14.63 3.13 -4.35
CA ILE A 89 13.48 2.69 -5.15
C ILE A 89 12.78 1.51 -4.48
N SER A 90 13.53 0.50 -4.04
CA SER A 90 13.01 -0.67 -3.32
C SER A 90 12.23 -0.29 -2.07
N PHE A 91 12.67 0.76 -1.36
CA PHE A 91 11.94 1.28 -0.20
C PHE A 91 10.55 1.80 -0.60
N LEU A 92 10.48 2.62 -1.67
CA LEU A 92 9.22 3.18 -2.15
C LEU A 92 8.29 2.10 -2.74
N THR A 93 8.82 1.19 -3.57
CA THR A 93 8.04 0.10 -4.17
C THR A 93 7.50 -0.86 -3.11
N ASN A 94 8.30 -1.16 -2.08
CA ASN A 94 7.85 -1.97 -0.93
C ASN A 94 6.70 -1.27 -0.18
N LEU A 95 6.78 0.03 0.07
CA LEU A 95 5.66 0.78 0.68
C LEU A 95 4.38 0.71 -0.18
N LEU A 96 4.49 0.70 -1.51
CA LEU A 96 3.33 0.60 -2.41
C LEU A 96 2.72 -0.81 -2.42
N VAL A 97 3.56 -1.85 -2.50
CA VAL A 97 3.15 -3.26 -2.61
C VAL A 97 2.66 -3.81 -1.27
N ASN A 98 3.43 -3.59 -0.20
CA ASN A 98 3.18 -4.15 1.12
C ASN A 98 2.45 -3.18 2.05
N GLY A 99 2.36 -1.90 1.68
CA GLY A 99 1.69 -0.88 2.48
C GLY A 99 0.21 -1.17 2.65
N LYS A 100 -0.27 -0.89 3.86
CA LYS A 100 -1.66 -1.06 4.25
C LYS A 100 -2.28 0.29 4.55
N SER A 101 -3.51 0.48 4.11
CA SER A 101 -4.36 1.56 4.59
C SER A 101 -4.84 1.20 5.99
N SER A 102 -4.38 1.92 7.01
CA SER A 102 -4.78 1.68 8.41
C SER A 102 -6.29 1.91 8.57
N ARG A 103 -6.82 2.88 7.81
CA ARG A 103 -8.23 3.25 7.74
C ARG A 103 -8.55 3.80 6.35
N SER A 104 -9.78 3.64 5.89
CA SER A 104 -10.33 4.42 4.79
C SER A 104 -11.70 4.97 5.17
N PHE A 105 -12.09 6.10 4.58
CA PHE A 105 -13.40 6.71 4.78
C PHE A 105 -13.79 7.53 3.56
N THR A 106 -15.10 7.73 3.37
CA THR A 106 -15.64 8.49 2.25
C THR A 106 -16.09 9.87 2.70
N VAL A 107 -15.70 10.89 1.95
CA VAL A 107 -16.07 12.29 2.16
C VAL A 107 -16.67 12.89 0.89
N PRO A 108 -17.41 14.00 0.98
CA PRO A 108 -17.75 14.79 -0.19
C PRO A 108 -16.48 15.26 -0.93
N SER A 109 -16.44 15.15 -2.26
CA SER A 109 -15.26 15.53 -3.05
C SER A 109 -14.83 16.99 -2.85
N LYS A 110 -15.74 17.88 -2.46
CA LYS A 110 -15.44 19.28 -2.10
C LYS A 110 -14.50 19.44 -0.90
N GLN A 111 -14.33 18.40 -0.08
CA GLN A 111 -13.45 18.42 1.10
C GLN A 111 -12.02 17.96 0.76
N ARG A 112 -11.69 17.73 -0.51
CA ARG A 112 -10.37 17.26 -0.95
C ARG A 112 -9.22 18.17 -0.44
N GLN A 113 -9.44 19.48 -0.45
CA GLN A 113 -8.50 20.46 0.12
C GLN A 113 -8.27 20.27 1.63
N GLU A 114 -9.28 19.87 2.41
CA GLU A 114 -9.17 19.67 3.86
C GLU A 114 -8.14 18.58 4.21
N TYR A 115 -7.86 17.67 3.27
CA TYR A 115 -6.89 16.57 3.40
C TYR A 115 -5.57 16.85 2.66
N GLY A 116 -5.39 18.05 2.09
CA GLY A 116 -4.20 18.41 1.33
C GLY A 116 -4.05 17.66 0.00
N LEU A 117 -5.16 17.19 -0.58
CA LEU A 117 -5.14 16.38 -1.82
C LEU A 117 -5.29 17.23 -3.10
N ASP A 118 -5.66 18.50 -2.98
CA ASP A 118 -5.67 19.46 -4.10
C ASP A 118 -4.28 20.02 -4.40
N GLN A 119 -3.47 20.21 -3.35
CA GLN A 119 -2.05 20.54 -3.43
C GLN A 119 -1.29 19.41 -2.72
N PRO A 120 -1.10 18.27 -3.40
CA PRO A 120 -0.53 17.09 -2.77
C PRO A 120 0.93 17.33 -2.38
N LEU A 121 1.34 16.70 -1.28
CA LEU A 121 2.74 16.60 -0.89
C LEU A 121 3.55 15.97 -2.02
N ALA A 122 3.07 14.84 -2.55
CA ALA A 122 3.63 14.22 -3.73
C ALA A 122 2.58 13.35 -4.43
N THR A 123 2.79 13.08 -5.70
CA THR A 123 2.03 12.07 -6.45
C THR A 123 2.98 11.00 -6.93
N VAL A 124 2.69 9.74 -6.59
CA VAL A 124 3.45 8.58 -7.05
C VAL A 124 2.63 7.85 -8.10
N VAL A 125 3.21 7.65 -9.28
CA VAL A 125 2.63 6.91 -10.39
C VAL A 125 3.49 5.69 -10.66
N VAL A 126 2.84 4.54 -10.80
CA VAL A 126 3.47 3.27 -11.16
C VAL A 126 2.87 2.78 -12.46
N GLU A 127 3.73 2.45 -13.41
CA GLU A 127 3.36 1.70 -14.61
C GLU A 127 3.88 0.28 -14.49
N LEU A 128 2.98 -0.68 -14.70
CA LEU A 128 3.29 -2.10 -14.66
C LEU A 128 3.69 -2.62 -16.05
N LYS A 129 4.32 -3.79 -16.10
CA LYS A 129 4.72 -4.47 -17.36
C LYS A 129 3.55 -4.74 -18.31
N ASN A 130 2.33 -4.85 -17.79
CA ASN A 130 1.09 -5.02 -18.56
C ASN A 130 0.47 -3.68 -18.99
N GLN A 131 1.18 -2.55 -18.81
CA GLN A 131 0.75 -1.18 -19.13
C GLN A 131 -0.38 -0.66 -18.22
N GLU A 132 -0.72 -1.38 -17.13
CA GLU A 132 -1.63 -0.83 -16.12
C GLU A 132 -0.94 0.29 -15.33
N ILE A 133 -1.64 1.41 -15.19
CA ILE A 133 -1.16 2.58 -14.46
C ILE A 133 -1.92 2.68 -13.13
N HIS A 134 -1.15 2.78 -12.06
CA HIS A 134 -1.63 3.02 -10.71
C HIS A 134 -1.10 4.34 -10.19
N GLN A 135 -1.92 5.08 -9.45
CA GLN A 135 -1.56 6.36 -8.88
C GLN A 135 -1.93 6.41 -7.40
N LEU A 136 -1.02 6.96 -6.61
CA LEU A 136 -1.23 7.32 -5.21
C LEU A 136 -0.91 8.80 -5.02
N ILE A 137 -1.93 9.57 -4.67
CA ILE A 137 -1.80 10.99 -4.34
C ILE A 137 -1.63 11.09 -2.83
N LEU A 138 -0.52 11.67 -2.38
CA LEU A 138 -0.20 11.86 -0.96
C LEU A 138 -0.55 13.29 -0.56
N GLY A 139 -1.44 13.41 0.42
CA GLY A 139 -1.86 14.67 1.03
C GLY A 139 -1.03 15.02 2.26
N LYS A 140 -1.64 15.80 3.16
CA LYS A 140 -0.97 16.23 4.40
C LYS A 140 -0.98 15.12 5.46
N PRO A 141 -0.11 15.21 6.48
CA PRO A 141 -0.19 14.37 7.66
C PRO A 141 -1.51 14.55 8.43
N ASP A 142 -1.93 13.49 9.11
CA ASP A 142 -3.00 13.58 10.10
C ASP A 142 -2.56 14.36 11.36
N PHE A 143 -3.50 14.59 12.27
CA PHE A 143 -3.28 15.48 13.42
C PHE A 143 -2.11 15.06 14.32
N ASN A 144 -1.94 13.75 14.54
CA ASN A 144 -0.83 13.22 15.36
C ASN A 144 0.42 12.88 14.54
N ARG A 145 0.41 13.18 13.22
CA ARG A 145 1.49 12.86 12.25
C ARG A 145 1.90 11.39 12.23
N SER A 146 0.96 10.48 12.50
CA SER A 146 1.20 9.04 12.45
C SER A 146 0.92 8.45 11.07
N SER A 147 0.19 9.18 10.22
CA SER A 147 -0.20 8.74 8.88
C SER A 147 -0.33 9.93 7.93
N LEU A 148 -0.24 9.68 6.63
CA LEU A 148 -0.63 10.64 5.60
C LEU A 148 -2.03 10.34 5.09
N TYR A 149 -2.80 11.39 4.81
CA TYR A 149 -3.97 11.24 3.96
C TYR A 149 -3.52 10.91 2.53
N ALA A 150 -4.23 10.01 1.86
CA ALA A 150 -3.95 9.66 0.48
C ALA A 150 -5.23 9.39 -0.31
N GLU A 151 -5.12 9.48 -1.62
CA GLU A 151 -6.18 9.15 -2.57
C GLU A 151 -5.63 8.26 -3.68
N LYS A 152 -6.41 7.25 -4.06
CA LYS A 152 -6.23 6.53 -5.32
C LYS A 152 -7.28 7.05 -6.30
N PRO A 153 -6.89 7.72 -7.39
CA PRO A 153 -7.85 8.12 -8.42
C PRO A 153 -8.55 6.87 -8.98
N GLN A 154 -9.82 6.69 -8.62
CA GLN A 154 -10.69 5.68 -9.24
C GLN A 154 -11.67 6.40 -10.16
N ARG A 155 -12.22 5.70 -11.19
CA ARG A 155 -13.34 6.22 -11.99
C ARG A 155 -14.46 6.62 -11.02
N GLN A 156 -14.61 7.93 -10.81
CA GLN A 156 -15.38 8.50 -9.72
C GLN A 156 -16.85 8.10 -9.83
N LYS A 157 -17.41 7.62 -8.73
CA LYS A 157 -18.84 7.76 -8.46
C LYS A 157 -19.07 9.22 -8.08
N SER A 158 -19.73 9.98 -8.95
CA SER A 158 -19.88 11.44 -8.86
C SER A 158 -20.07 11.97 -7.43
N GLY A 159 -19.19 12.87 -7.01
CA GLY A 159 -19.32 13.68 -5.79
C GLY A 159 -18.79 13.06 -4.48
N LYS A 160 -18.26 11.83 -4.50
CA LYS A 160 -17.63 11.20 -3.33
C LYS A 160 -16.14 10.96 -3.56
N LEU A 161 -15.35 11.16 -2.51
CA LEU A 161 -13.92 10.95 -2.44
C LEU A 161 -13.63 9.89 -1.36
N GLU A 162 -12.91 8.83 -1.71
CA GLU A 162 -12.36 7.90 -0.73
C GLU A 162 -10.97 8.40 -0.30
N VAL A 163 -10.83 8.66 1.00
CA VAL A 163 -9.57 9.06 1.63
C VAL A 163 -9.01 7.86 2.38
N LEU A 164 -7.73 7.59 2.17
CA LEU A 164 -6.94 6.54 2.77
C LEU A 164 -6.00 7.15 3.81
N LEU A 165 -5.66 6.38 4.85
CA LEU A 165 -4.56 6.69 5.75
C LEU A 165 -3.40 5.72 5.49
N VAL A 166 -2.28 6.25 5.00
CA VAL A 166 -1.08 5.49 4.64
C VAL A 166 0.08 5.81 5.59
N SER A 167 1.10 4.94 5.63
CA SER A 167 2.26 5.13 6.52
C SER A 167 2.90 6.49 6.31
N ILE A 168 3.34 7.12 7.41
CA ILE A 168 4.14 8.35 7.37
C ILE A 168 5.47 8.15 6.63
N ASP A 169 5.94 6.91 6.48
CA ASP A 169 7.16 6.58 5.74
C ASP A 169 7.11 7.04 4.27
N PHE A 170 5.91 7.19 3.70
CA PHE A 170 5.74 7.79 2.38
C PHE A 170 6.24 9.24 2.33
N GLU A 171 6.10 10.02 3.41
CA GLU A 171 6.63 11.40 3.51
C GLU A 171 8.15 11.35 3.35
N TYR A 172 8.83 10.44 4.05
CA TYR A 172 10.28 10.27 3.93
C TYR A 172 10.68 9.78 2.54
N ALA A 173 9.97 8.77 2.00
CA ALA A 173 10.27 8.21 0.69
C ALA A 173 10.24 9.27 -0.42
N VAL A 174 9.21 10.12 -0.44
CA VAL A 174 9.05 11.13 -1.50
C VAL A 174 9.84 12.41 -1.26
N ASN A 175 10.23 12.72 -0.01
CA ASN A 175 11.03 13.90 0.34
C ASN A 175 12.56 13.66 0.28
N ARG A 176 13.01 12.48 -0.15
CA ARG A 176 14.44 12.19 -0.35
C ARG A 176 15.11 13.25 -1.22
N GLN A 177 16.37 13.54 -0.89
CA GLN A 177 17.21 14.42 -1.69
C GLN A 177 17.56 13.75 -3.03
N GLN A 178 17.80 14.55 -4.08
CA GLN A 178 18.15 14.02 -5.40
C GLN A 178 19.36 13.08 -5.36
N SER A 179 20.36 13.38 -4.53
CA SER A 179 21.57 12.57 -4.36
C SER A 179 21.31 11.17 -3.80
N GLU A 180 20.24 10.98 -3.02
CA GLU A 180 19.86 9.67 -2.47
C GLU A 180 19.22 8.75 -3.52
N TRP A 181 18.66 9.35 -4.57
CA TRP A 181 18.11 8.61 -5.71
C TRP A 181 19.18 8.14 -6.69
N LEU A 182 20.39 8.70 -6.61
CA LEU A 182 21.51 8.32 -7.47
C LEU A 182 22.17 7.04 -6.95
N TYR A 183 22.62 6.20 -7.88
CA TYR A 183 23.44 5.05 -7.53
C TYR A 183 24.70 5.49 -6.77
N GLN A 184 24.90 4.93 -5.57
CA GLN A 184 26.13 5.09 -4.81
C GLN A 184 26.97 3.82 -4.97
N GLU A 185 28.15 3.97 -5.57
CA GLU A 185 29.11 2.88 -5.64
C GLU A 185 29.66 2.67 -4.22
N ALA A 186 29.52 1.45 -3.68
CA ALA A 186 30.02 1.16 -2.34
C ALA A 186 31.52 1.45 -2.30
N SER A 187 31.93 2.39 -1.43
CA SER A 187 33.35 2.61 -1.10
C SER A 187 33.94 1.26 -0.70
N LYS A 188 34.93 0.79 -1.46
CA LYS A 188 35.75 -0.36 -1.09
C LYS A 188 36.51 -0.11 0.20
#